data_AF-A0AAN6RM85-F1
#
_entry.id   AF-A0AAN6RM85-F1
#
_cell.length_a   1.000
_cell.length_b   1.000
_cell.length_c   1.000
_cell.angle_alpha   90.00
_cell.angle_beta   90.00
_cell.angle_gamma   90.00
#
_symmetry.space_group_name_H-M   'P 1'
#
loop_
_entity.id
_entity.type
_entity.pdbx_description
1 polymer ?
#
loop_
_entity_poly.entity_id
_entity_poly.type
_entity_poly.pdbx_seq_one_letter_code
_entity_poly.pdbx_strand_id
1 'polypeptide(L)'
;MKTSTFLPALALVATTQAAVQGFDISHWQSSVDFAAAYNTGGLRFVYIKATESTTYRDPSFSSHYSGATNAGFIRGAYHFAQPGDSSGSAQADYFVAHGGGWSNDGITLPGMLDLEAGCSGLSAAQMVAWIKKSHPQPTL
;
A
#
# COMPACT_ATOMS: atom_id res chain seq x y z
N MET A 1 64.41 -8.44 -19.52
CA MET A 1 63.30 -7.47 -19.46
C MET A 1 62.00 -8.24 -19.66
N LYS A 2 61.12 -8.31 -18.66
CA LYS A 2 59.74 -8.81 -18.82
C LYS A 2 58.83 -7.60 -18.66
N THR A 3 58.24 -7.15 -19.75
CA THR A 3 57.20 -6.11 -19.76
C THR A 3 55.90 -6.74 -19.28
N SER A 4 55.36 -6.21 -18.19
CA SER A 4 54.05 -6.58 -17.66
C SER A 4 53.02 -5.60 -18.19
N THR A 5 52.08 -6.08 -18.99
CA THR A 5 50.96 -5.29 -19.53
C THR A 5 49.84 -5.28 -18.50
N PHE A 6 49.48 -4.09 -18.01
CA PHE A 6 48.29 -3.88 -17.19
C PHE A 6 47.06 -3.69 -18.09
N LEU A 7 46.01 -4.47 -17.86
CA LEU A 7 44.67 -4.26 -18.41
C LEU A 7 43.88 -3.37 -17.44
N PRO A 8 43.16 -2.33 -17.91
CA PRO A 8 42.30 -1.54 -17.03
C PRO A 8 41.03 -2.34 -16.73
N ALA A 9 40.69 -2.46 -15.45
CA ALA A 9 39.38 -2.97 -15.04
C ALA A 9 38.33 -1.88 -15.31
N LEU A 10 37.36 -2.18 -16.17
CA LEU A 10 36.19 -1.34 -16.41
C LEU A 10 35.28 -1.45 -15.17
N ALA A 11 35.20 -0.40 -14.36
CA ALA A 11 34.25 -0.36 -13.25
C ALA A 11 32.83 -0.15 -13.81
N LEU A 12 31.96 -1.14 -13.62
CA LEU A 12 30.53 -1.00 -13.87
C LEU A 12 29.96 -0.09 -12.75
N VAL A 13 29.66 1.16 -13.07
CA VAL A 13 28.89 2.02 -12.16
C VAL A 13 27.44 1.54 -12.22
N ALA A 14 27.05 0.69 -11.26
CA ALA A 14 25.65 0.35 -11.06
C ALA A 14 24.92 1.60 -10.55
N THR A 15 24.15 2.25 -11.41
CA THR A 15 23.22 3.29 -10.98
C THR A 15 22.05 2.61 -10.27
N THR A 16 22.13 2.45 -8.96
CA THR A 16 20.94 2.13 -8.18
C THR A 16 20.02 3.34 -8.28
N GLN A 17 18.92 3.21 -9.03
CA GLN A 17 17.85 4.19 -8.95
C GLN A 17 17.31 4.10 -7.52
N ALA A 18 17.58 5.10 -6.69
CA ALA A 18 17.13 5.10 -5.30
C ALA A 18 15.61 4.97 -5.28
N ALA A 19 15.11 3.81 -4.84
CA ALA A 19 13.68 3.57 -4.70
C ALA A 19 13.15 4.38 -3.51
N VAL A 20 12.05 5.11 -3.72
CA VAL A 20 11.34 5.78 -2.63
C VAL A 20 10.88 4.73 -1.62
N GLN A 21 11.21 4.92 -0.35
CA GLN A 21 10.86 3.99 0.72
C GLN A 21 9.58 4.44 1.43
N GLY A 22 8.80 3.46 1.87
CA GLY A 22 7.59 3.63 2.66
C GLY A 22 7.34 2.41 3.52
N PHE A 23 6.18 2.37 4.17
CA PHE A 23 5.78 1.30 5.09
C PHE A 23 4.27 1.13 5.11
N ASP A 24 3.76 0.07 5.72
CA ASP A 24 2.34 -0.12 5.99
C ASP A 24 2.09 -0.37 7.48
N ILE A 25 0.91 0.03 7.96
CA ILE A 25 0.49 -0.09 9.37
C ILE A 25 -1.00 -0.38 9.50
N SER A 26 -1.36 -0.94 10.66
CA SER A 26 -2.74 -1.20 11.08
C SER A 26 -2.86 -0.96 12.59
N HIS A 27 -4.01 -1.27 13.19
CA HIS A 27 -4.18 -1.27 14.64
C HIS A 27 -3.15 -2.09 15.43
N TRP A 28 -2.45 -3.04 14.79
CA TRP A 28 -1.37 -3.79 15.43
C TRP A 28 -0.19 -2.91 15.86
N GLN A 29 0.00 -1.74 15.24
CA GLN A 29 0.91 -0.72 15.71
C GLN A 29 0.13 0.25 16.61
N SER A 30 0.19 0.03 17.93
CA SER A 30 -0.54 0.85 18.91
C SER A 30 -0.05 2.30 19.00
N SER A 31 1.18 2.56 18.57
CA SER A 31 1.74 3.91 18.40
C SER A 31 2.77 3.92 17.28
N VAL A 32 2.91 5.07 16.61
CA VAL A 32 3.87 5.27 15.52
C VAL A 32 4.51 6.65 15.69
N ASP A 33 5.84 6.69 15.76
CA ASP A 33 6.60 7.94 15.69
C ASP A 33 6.81 8.35 14.23
N PHE A 34 5.79 9.00 13.66
CA PHE A 34 5.82 9.45 12.28
C PHE A 34 6.93 10.48 12.02
N ALA A 35 7.27 11.32 13.00
CA ALA A 35 8.34 12.30 12.84
C ALA A 35 9.70 11.63 12.72
N ALA A 36 10.00 10.63 13.55
CA ALA A 36 11.22 9.85 13.44
C ALA A 36 11.28 9.04 12.14
N ALA A 37 10.16 8.41 11.74
CA ALA A 37 10.07 7.68 10.48
C ALA A 37 10.37 8.56 9.26
N TYR A 38 9.87 9.81 9.24
CA TYR A 38 10.08 10.74 8.14
C TYR A 38 11.50 11.34 8.14
N ASN A 39 11.92 11.90 9.28
CA ASN A 39 13.14 12.69 9.39
C ASN A 39 14.41 11.83 9.46
N THR A 40 14.38 10.76 10.25
CA THR A 40 15.54 9.89 10.48
C THR A 40 15.46 8.63 9.61
N GLY A 41 14.27 8.04 9.48
CA GLY A 41 14.05 6.83 8.68
C GLY A 41 14.07 7.07 7.17
N GLY A 42 13.91 8.32 6.72
CA GLY A 42 13.90 8.66 5.30
C GLY A 42 12.68 8.13 4.53
N LEU A 43 11.63 7.69 5.23
CA LEU A 43 10.41 7.17 4.62
C LEU A 43 9.56 8.33 4.05
N ARG A 44 8.84 8.07 2.97
CA ARG A 44 8.09 9.12 2.23
C ARG A 44 6.62 8.80 2.01
N PHE A 45 6.24 7.54 2.09
CA PHE A 45 4.84 7.15 2.02
C PHE A 45 4.44 6.09 3.04
N VAL A 46 3.14 6.01 3.31
CA VAL A 46 2.54 4.98 4.18
C VAL A 46 1.20 4.47 3.64
N TYR A 47 0.97 3.17 3.69
CA TYR A 47 -0.36 2.57 3.54
C TYR A 47 -0.94 2.21 4.91
N ILE A 48 -2.22 2.50 5.15
CA ILE A 48 -2.84 2.34 6.46
C ILE A 48 -4.10 1.48 6.32
N LYS A 49 -4.23 0.42 7.12
CA LYS A 49 -5.41 -0.45 7.05
C LYS A 49 -6.65 0.37 7.36
N ALA A 50 -7.62 0.39 6.45
CA ALA A 50 -8.90 1.06 6.69
C ALA A 50 -9.97 0.06 7.09
N THR A 51 -10.04 -1.06 6.37
CA THR A 51 -11.15 -2.02 6.49
C THR A 51 -10.69 -3.44 6.21
N GLU A 52 -11.50 -4.39 6.66
CA GLU A 52 -11.41 -5.80 6.31
C GLU A 52 -12.82 -6.34 6.05
N SER A 53 -12.98 -7.04 4.92
CA SER A 53 -14.30 -7.52 4.46
C SER A 53 -15.35 -6.38 4.47
N THR A 54 -16.63 -6.69 4.71
CA THR A 54 -17.70 -5.67 4.80
C THR A 54 -18.12 -5.35 6.23
N THR A 55 -17.32 -5.73 7.22
CA THR A 55 -17.76 -5.72 8.64
C THR A 55 -16.75 -5.10 9.59
N TYR A 56 -15.47 -4.98 9.21
CA TYR A 56 -14.44 -4.49 10.10
C TYR A 56 -13.87 -3.15 9.61
N ARG A 57 -13.79 -2.18 10.53
CA ARG A 57 -13.04 -0.94 10.36
C ARG A 57 -11.86 -0.97 11.30
N ASP A 58 -10.69 -0.64 10.79
CA ASP A 58 -9.50 -0.56 11.64
C ASP A 58 -9.65 0.61 12.63
N PRO A 59 -9.62 0.36 13.95
CA PRO A 59 -9.88 1.37 14.96
C PRO A 59 -8.78 2.45 15.00
N SER A 60 -7.58 2.16 14.51
CA SER A 60 -6.46 3.10 14.46
C SER A 60 -6.37 3.86 13.14
N PHE A 61 -7.22 3.57 12.15
CA PHE A 61 -7.13 4.20 10.83
C PHE A 61 -7.11 5.72 10.90
N SER A 62 -8.05 6.34 11.63
CA SER A 62 -8.18 7.80 11.70
C SER A 62 -6.96 8.48 12.36
N SER A 63 -6.48 7.93 13.48
CA SER A 63 -5.31 8.46 14.18
C SER A 63 -4.02 8.27 13.37
N HIS A 64 -3.86 7.13 12.70
CA HIS A 64 -2.73 6.89 11.82
C HIS A 64 -2.75 7.79 10.59
N TYR A 65 -3.90 7.95 9.94
CA TYR A 65 -4.02 8.77 8.73
C TYR A 65 -3.75 10.24 9.00
N SER A 66 -4.30 10.77 10.11
CA SER A 66 -4.03 12.15 10.55
C SER A 66 -2.58 12.33 11.02
N GLY A 67 -2.02 11.39 11.77
CA GLY A 67 -0.62 11.42 12.21
C GLY A 67 0.36 11.43 11.03
N ALA A 68 0.14 10.55 10.05
CA ALA A 68 0.93 10.52 8.82
C ALA A 68 0.84 11.82 8.02
N THR A 69 -0.39 12.36 7.87
CA THR A 69 -0.63 13.63 7.17
C THR A 69 0.12 14.77 7.84
N ASN A 70 0.02 14.88 9.16
CA ASN A 70 0.69 15.93 9.94
C ASN A 70 2.22 15.86 9.88
N ALA A 71 2.78 14.65 9.73
CA ALA A 71 4.22 14.44 9.56
C ALA A 71 4.70 14.64 8.12
N GLY A 72 3.81 14.91 7.16
CA GLY A 72 4.15 15.20 5.77
C GLY A 72 4.26 13.98 4.86
N PHE A 73 3.73 12.82 5.25
CA PHE A 73 3.72 11.63 4.38
C PHE A 73 2.70 11.74 3.24
N ILE A 74 3.08 11.20 2.08
CA ILE A 74 2.11 10.72 1.10
C ILE A 74 1.45 9.46 1.69
N ARG A 75 0.13 9.40 1.73
CA ARG A 75 -0.58 8.36 2.49
C ARG A 75 -1.71 7.74 1.68
N GLY A 76 -1.88 6.44 1.86
CA GLY A 76 -2.91 5.63 1.25
C GLY A 76 -3.62 4.77 2.28
N ALA A 77 -4.76 4.25 1.88
CA ALA A 77 -5.48 3.26 2.65
C ALA A 77 -5.38 1.90 1.97
N TYR A 78 -5.43 0.82 2.75
CA TYR A 78 -5.57 -0.53 2.21
C TYR A 78 -6.76 -1.27 2.80
N HIS A 79 -7.26 -2.21 2.00
CA HIS A 79 -8.38 -3.08 2.32
C HIS A 79 -7.94 -4.54 2.37
N PHE A 80 -8.05 -5.17 3.54
CA PHE A 80 -7.81 -6.60 3.66
C PHE A 80 -9.01 -7.36 3.10
N ALA A 81 -8.80 -8.00 1.95
CA ALA A 81 -9.86 -8.65 1.20
C ALA A 81 -10.22 -10.01 1.78
N GLN A 82 -11.53 -10.31 1.81
CA GLN A 82 -12.05 -11.64 2.12
C GLN A 82 -12.96 -12.12 0.98
N PRO A 83 -12.43 -12.62 -0.15
CA PRO A 83 -13.22 -12.91 -1.35
C PRO A 83 -14.33 -13.96 -1.17
N GLY A 84 -14.23 -14.80 -0.15
CA GLY A 84 -15.25 -15.79 0.22
C GLY A 84 -16.47 -15.22 0.94
N ASP A 85 -16.35 -14.04 1.56
CA ASP A 85 -17.39 -13.49 2.44
C ASP A 85 -18.44 -12.67 1.66
N SER A 86 -18.00 -11.93 0.64
CA SER A 86 -18.85 -10.99 -0.10
C SER A 86 -18.27 -10.65 -1.47
N SER A 87 -19.05 -9.96 -2.32
CA SER A 87 -18.57 -9.58 -3.65
C SER A 87 -17.47 -8.52 -3.58
N GLY A 88 -16.58 -8.52 -4.59
CA GLY A 88 -15.56 -7.47 -4.71
C GLY A 88 -16.14 -6.07 -4.71
N SER A 89 -17.30 -5.87 -5.34
CA SER A 89 -18.00 -4.57 -5.33
C SER A 89 -18.45 -4.15 -3.94
N ALA A 90 -19.01 -5.06 -3.14
CA ALA A 90 -19.46 -4.75 -1.79
C ALA A 90 -18.29 -4.37 -0.88
N GLN A 91 -17.15 -5.07 -1.02
CA GLN A 91 -15.93 -4.73 -0.29
C GLN A 91 -15.31 -3.40 -0.76
N ALA A 92 -15.35 -3.11 -2.06
CA ALA A 92 -14.90 -1.83 -2.59
C ALA A 92 -15.76 -0.65 -2.09
N ASP A 93 -17.08 -0.80 -2.13
CA ASP A 93 -18.03 0.21 -1.62
C ASP A 93 -17.80 0.45 -0.12
N TYR A 94 -17.63 -0.63 0.65
CA TYR A 94 -17.34 -0.55 2.07
C TYR A 94 -16.00 0.14 2.35
N PHE A 95 -14.95 -0.19 1.60
CA PHE A 95 -13.64 0.42 1.73
C PHE A 95 -13.68 1.93 1.45
N VAL A 96 -14.29 2.33 0.32
CA VAL A 96 -14.42 3.76 -0.05
C VAL A 96 -15.22 4.53 0.97
N ALA A 97 -16.34 3.98 1.46
CA ALA A 97 -17.19 4.61 2.48
C ALA A 97 -16.47 4.84 3.82
N HIS A 98 -15.38 4.12 4.08
CA HIS A 98 -14.67 4.16 5.36
C HIS A 98 -13.23 4.70 5.25
N GLY A 99 -12.98 5.57 4.28
CA GLY A 99 -11.71 6.31 4.15
C GLY A 99 -10.72 5.69 3.17
N GLY A 100 -11.13 4.66 2.43
CA GLY A 100 -10.34 4.01 1.39
C GLY A 100 -10.25 4.77 0.05
N GLY A 101 -11.08 5.79 -0.12
CA GLY A 101 -11.19 6.54 -1.38
C GLY A 101 -9.96 7.36 -1.70
N TRP A 102 -9.60 7.39 -2.99
CA TRP A 102 -8.60 8.33 -3.50
C TRP A 102 -9.18 9.75 -3.56
N SER A 103 -8.33 10.76 -3.36
CA SER A 103 -8.67 12.17 -3.58
C SER A 103 -7.56 12.88 -4.35
N ASN A 104 -7.93 13.89 -5.15
CA ASN A 104 -6.98 14.68 -5.95
C ASN A 104 -6.33 15.81 -5.11
N ASP A 105 -5.80 15.47 -3.94
CA ASP A 105 -5.19 16.43 -3.01
C ASP A 105 -3.66 16.50 -3.11
N GLY A 106 -3.06 15.73 -4.03
CA GLY A 106 -1.61 15.66 -4.25
C GLY A 106 -0.83 14.86 -3.20
N ILE A 107 -1.50 14.29 -2.20
CA ILE A 107 -0.86 13.53 -1.12
C ILE A 107 -1.56 12.18 -0.85
N THR A 108 -2.67 11.89 -1.52
CA THR A 108 -3.42 10.62 -1.40
C THR A 108 -2.98 9.60 -2.44
N LEU A 109 -2.51 8.44 -1.97
CA LEU A 109 -2.24 7.28 -2.83
C LEU A 109 -3.56 6.62 -3.26
N PRO A 110 -3.59 5.95 -4.43
CA PRO A 110 -4.69 5.06 -4.78
C PRO A 110 -4.94 4.02 -3.68
N GLY A 111 -6.19 3.62 -3.50
CA GLY A 111 -6.53 2.55 -2.56
C GLY A 111 -5.85 1.23 -2.95
N MET A 112 -5.32 0.50 -1.96
CA MET A 112 -4.67 -0.79 -2.17
C MET A 112 -5.60 -1.93 -1.78
N LEU A 113 -5.76 -2.89 -2.68
CA LEU A 113 -6.41 -4.16 -2.40
C LEU A 113 -5.35 -5.15 -1.88
N ASP A 114 -5.54 -5.64 -0.66
CA ASP A 114 -4.67 -6.61 -0.03
C ASP A 114 -5.28 -8.01 -0.10
N LEU A 115 -4.62 -8.92 -0.81
CA LEU A 115 -5.08 -10.28 -1.15
C LEU A 115 -4.14 -11.33 -0.55
N GLU A 116 -4.29 -11.61 0.74
CA GLU A 116 -3.40 -12.53 1.45
C GLU A 116 -4.12 -13.68 2.20
N ALA A 117 -5.44 -13.62 2.35
CA ALA A 117 -6.27 -14.66 3.00
C ALA A 117 -6.51 -15.93 2.15
N GLY A 118 -5.64 -16.19 1.17
CA GLY A 118 -5.80 -17.28 0.21
C GLY A 118 -6.94 -17.04 -0.79
N CYS A 119 -7.32 -18.08 -1.53
CA CYS A 119 -8.33 -17.98 -2.59
C CYS A 119 -9.77 -18.22 -2.10
N SER A 120 -10.01 -18.47 -0.81
CA SER A 120 -11.34 -18.78 -0.25
C SER A 120 -12.10 -19.89 -1.00
N GLY A 121 -11.38 -20.89 -1.53
CA GLY A 121 -11.96 -21.97 -2.35
C GLY A 121 -12.35 -21.57 -3.79
N LEU A 122 -12.08 -20.33 -4.21
CA LEU A 122 -12.30 -19.86 -5.57
C LEU A 122 -11.24 -20.41 -6.53
N SER A 123 -11.67 -20.76 -7.74
CA SER A 123 -10.75 -20.96 -8.87
C SER A 123 -10.08 -19.65 -9.27
N ALA A 124 -8.97 -19.74 -10.00
CA ALA A 124 -8.29 -18.55 -10.55
C ALA A 124 -9.23 -17.66 -11.38
N ALA A 125 -10.11 -18.24 -12.19
CA ALA A 125 -11.09 -17.49 -12.98
C ALA A 125 -12.11 -16.74 -12.11
N GLN A 126 -12.57 -17.38 -11.03
CA GLN A 126 -13.48 -16.74 -10.06
C GLN A 126 -12.77 -15.61 -9.30
N MET A 127 -11.50 -15.81 -8.92
CA MET A 127 -10.71 -14.76 -8.28
C MET A 127 -10.52 -13.54 -9.19
N VAL A 128 -10.17 -13.75 -10.46
CA VAL A 128 -10.08 -12.66 -11.45
C VAL A 128 -11.41 -11.94 -11.61
N ALA A 129 -12.53 -12.67 -11.65
CA ALA A 129 -13.85 -12.07 -11.73
C ALA A 129 -14.20 -11.26 -10.48
N TRP A 130 -13.77 -11.71 -9.29
CA TRP A 130 -13.93 -10.99 -8.04
C TRP A 130 -13.11 -9.70 -8.01
N ILE A 131 -11.83 -9.76 -8.37
CA ILE A 131 -10.91 -8.60 -8.43
C ILE A 131 -11.43 -7.55 -9.43
N LYS A 132 -11.94 -7.97 -10.59
CA LYS A 132 -12.54 -7.03 -11.55
C LYS A 132 -13.74 -6.27 -10.97
N LYS A 133 -14.49 -6.89 -10.05
CA LYS A 133 -15.62 -6.24 -9.37
C LYS A 133 -15.18 -5.37 -8.20
N SER A 134 -14.00 -5.58 -7.62
CA SER A 134 -13.47 -4.73 -6.54
C SER A 134 -12.83 -3.44 -7.04
N HIS A 135 -12.71 -3.26 -8.35
CA HIS A 135 -12.35 -1.98 -8.94
C HIS A 135 -13.64 -1.26 -9.40
N PRO A 136 -14.02 -0.14 -8.76
CA PRO A 136 -15.12 0.68 -9.25
C PRO A 136 -14.83 1.04 -10.71
N GLN A 137 -15.69 0.61 -11.63
CA GLN A 137 -15.56 1.06 -13.01
C GLN A 137 -15.95 2.54 -13.06
N PRO A 138 -15.19 3.40 -13.74
CA PRO A 138 -15.65 4.76 -13.95
C PRO A 138 -17.01 4.68 -14.65
N THR A 139 -18.04 5.20 -14.00
CA THR A 139 -19.32 5.48 -14.66
C THR A 139 -19.03 6.59 -15.67
N LEU A 140 -18.99 6.23 -16.95
CA LEU A 140 -18.96 7.20 -18.04
C LEU A 140 -20.25 8.04 -18.06
#